data_AF-A0A6A6M2U6-F1
#
_entry.id   AF-A0A6A6M2U6-F1
#
_cell.length_a   1.000
_cell.length_b   1.000
_cell.length_c   1.000
_cell.angle_alpha   90.00
_cell.angle_beta   90.00
_cell.angle_gamma   90.00
#
_symmetry.space_group_name_H-M   'P 1'
#
loop_
_entity.id
_entity.type
_entity.pdbx_description
1 polymer ?
#
loop_
_entity_poly.entity_id
_entity_poly.type
_entity_poly.pdbx_seq_one_letter_code
_entity_poly.pdbx_strand_id
1 'polypeptide(L)' 'MNMPLSLCELRDPKGLYKLARAGKIKGFTGIDDPYEPPLNCEIEIQEKDGVCPSPSTMAGQVVSYLEDKGFLHQ' A
#
# COMPACT_ATOMS: atom_id res chain seq x y z
N MET A 1 -1.87 -2.50 2.55
CA MET A 1 -1.57 -2.37 1.11
C MET A 1 -0.35 -3.22 0.82
N ASN A 2 -0.49 -4.25 0.00
CA ASN A 2 0.62 -5.06 -0.48
C ASN A 2 0.84 -4.72 -1.96
N MET A 3 1.81 -3.83 -2.20
CA MET A 3 2.19 -3.39 -3.54
C MET A 3 3.69 -3.52 -3.69
N PRO A 4 4.19 -3.98 -4.86
CA PRO A 4 5.62 -4.12 -5.07
C PRO A 4 6.31 -2.76 -5.01
N LEU A 5 7.49 -2.72 -4.40
CA LEU A 5 8.30 -1.51 -4.27
C LEU A 5 8.52 -0.82 -5.61
N SER A 6 8.77 -1.58 -6.68
CA SER A 6 8.96 -1.07 -8.03
C SER A 6 7.79 -0.24 -8.54
N LEU A 7 6.55 -0.64 -8.23
CA LEU A 7 5.35 0.13 -8.59
C LEU A 7 5.23 1.41 -7.76
N CYS A 8 5.54 1.35 -6.46
CA CYS A 8 5.57 2.52 -5.58
C CYS A 8 6.62 3.53 -6.05
N GLU A 9 7.80 3.06 -6.42
CA GLU A 9 8.94 3.85 -6.91
C GLU A 9 8.67 4.43 -8.29
N LEU A 10 7.96 3.70 -9.17
CA LEU A 10 7.52 4.20 -10.47
C LEU A 10 6.52 5.36 -10.32
N ARG A 11 5.59 5.25 -9.37
CA ARG A 11 4.57 6.29 -9.12
C ARG A 11 5.18 7.57 -8.57
N ASP A 12 6.07 7.43 -7.57
CA ASP A 12 6.79 8.50 -6.86
C ASP A 12 6.16 9.91 -6.95
N PRO A 13 4.90 10.09 -6.48
CA PRO A 13 4.12 11.29 -6.76
C PRO A 13 4.71 12.55 -6.13
N LYS A 14 5.56 12.37 -5.13
CA LYS A 14 6.22 13.43 -4.37
C LYS A 14 7.72 13.56 -4.68
N GLY A 15 8.28 12.70 -5.54
CA GLY A 15 9.72 12.68 -5.81
C GLY A 15 10.57 12.15 -4.66
N LEU A 16 9.98 11.52 -3.63
CA LEU A 16 10.70 11.10 -2.43
C LEU A 16 11.64 9.94 -2.71
N TYR A 17 11.22 8.97 -3.53
CA TYR A 17 12.08 7.86 -3.91
C TYR A 17 13.28 8.34 -4.74
N LYS A 18 13.07 9.27 -5.68
CA LYS A 18 14.17 9.91 -6.41
C LYS A 18 15.17 10.60 -5.48
N LEU A 19 14.69 11.33 -4.48
CA LEU A 19 15.55 12.01 -3.50
C LEU A 19 16.31 11.00 -2.61
N ALA A 20 15.67 9.91 -2.19
CA ALA A 20 16.29 8.84 -1.42
C ALA A 20 17.38 8.13 -2.24
N ARG A 21 17.10 7.75 -3.49
CA ARG A 21 18.10 7.18 -4.42
C ARG A 21 19.27 8.13 -4.69
N ALA A 22 19.03 9.44 -4.66
CA ALA A 22 20.08 10.46 -4.78
C ALA A 22 20.86 10.70 -3.46
N GLY A 23 20.56 9.96 -2.39
CA GLY A 23 21.22 10.08 -1.09
C GLY A 23 20.85 11.33 -0.28
N LYS A 24 19.81 12.07 -0.71
CA LYS A 24 19.35 13.30 -0.04
C LYS A 24 18.46 13.02 1.16
N ILE A 25 17.85 11.84 1.20
CA ILE A 25 17.06 11.34 2.33
C ILE A 25 17.70 10.02 2.76
N LYS A 26 18.05 9.90 4.04
CA LYS A 26 18.59 8.68 4.65
C LYS A 26 17.49 8.02 5.49
N GLY A 27 17.58 6.71 5.66
CA GLY A 27 16.59 5.94 6.43
C GLY A 27 15.22 5.95 5.75
N PHE A 28 15.19 5.91 4.43
CA PHE A 28 13.97 5.87 3.64
C PHE A 28 13.47 4.44 3.51
N THR A 29 12.28 4.18 4.04
CA THR A 29 11.63 2.88 4.06
C THR A 29 11.52 2.27 2.65
N GLY A 30 11.98 1.03 2.50
CA GLY A 30 12.06 0.30 1.22
C GLY A 30 13.33 0.57 0.41
N ILE A 31 14.19 1.51 0.82
CA ILE A 31 15.45 1.83 0.12
C ILE A 31 16.66 1.44 0.98
N ASP A 32 16.86 2.15 2.08
CA ASP A 32 17.96 1.96 3.03
C ASP A 32 17.48 1.69 4.46
N ASP A 33 16.16 1.60 4.65
CA ASP A 33 15.49 1.16 5.88
C ASP A 33 14.42 0.10 5.52
N PRO A 34 14.30 -1.02 6.27
CA PRO A 34 13.38 -2.10 5.90
C PRO A 34 11.91 -1.74 6.15
N TYR A 35 11.02 -2.38 5.40
CA TYR A 35 9.59 -2.43 5.70
C TYR A 35 9.24 -3.86 6.14
N GLU A 36 8.65 -4.02 7.31
CA GLU A 36 8.17 -5.30 7.81
C GLU A 36 6.67 -5.44 7.54
N PRO A 37 6.25 -6.29 6.57
CA PRO A 37 4.83 -6.48 6.29
C PRO A 37 4.11 -7.14 7.49
N PRO A 38 2.81 -6.85 7.69
CA PRO A 38 2.04 -7.49 8.75
C PRO A 38 2.01 -9.02 8.60
N LEU A 39 2.24 -9.75 9.70
CA LEU A 39 2.22 -11.22 9.69
C LEU A 39 0.80 -11.81 9.62
N ASN A 40 -0.19 -11.09 10.16
CA ASN A 40 -1.59 -11.50 10.17
C ASN A 40 -2.47 -10.25 10.06
N CYS A 41 -2.82 -9.87 8.83
CA CYS A 41 -3.70 -8.73 8.58
C CYS A 41 -5.14 -9.20 8.33
N GLU A 42 -6.11 -8.38 8.73
CA GLU A 42 -7.53 -8.65 8.51
C GLU A 42 -7.92 -8.49 7.03
N ILE A 43 -7.30 -7.55 6.33
CA ILE A 43 -7.52 -7.27 4.91
C ILE A 43 -6.20 -6.97 4.24
N GLU A 44 -5.90 -7.71 3.18
CA GLU A 44 -4.80 -7.43 2.27
C GLU A 44 -5.32 -6.86 0.95
N ILE A 45 -4.95 -5.61 0.65
CA ILE A 45 -5.23 -4.97 -0.63
C ILE A 45 -3.99 -5.08 -1.51
N GLN A 46 -4.10 -5.85 -2.58
CA GLN A 46 -3.03 -6.13 -3.55
C GLN A 46 -3.47 -5.88 -4.98
N GLU A 47 -2.50 -5.85 -5.91
CA GLU A 47 -2.80 -5.91 -7.33
C GLU A 47 -3.46 -7.23 -7.72
N LYS A 48 -4.33 -7.19 -8.73
CA LYS A 48 -4.94 -8.39 -9.33
C LYS A 48 -4.50 -8.45 -10.79
N ASP A 49 -3.87 -9.55 -11.18
CA ASP A 49 -3.38 -9.76 -12.54
C ASP A 49 -2.47 -8.62 -13.06
N GLY A 50 -1.62 -8.08 -12.17
CA GLY A 50 -0.72 -6.95 -12.47
C GLY A 50 -1.42 -5.60 -12.60
N VAL A 51 -2.71 -5.52 -12.26
CA VAL A 51 -3.49 -4.28 -12.28
C VAL A 51 -3.76 -3.82 -10.85
N CYS A 52 -3.34 -2.59 -10.54
CA CYS A 52 -3.70 -1.97 -9.27
C CYS A 52 -5.18 -1.58 -9.28
N PRO A 53 -5.98 -2.02 -8.29
CA PRO A 53 -7.38 -1.62 -8.19
C PRO A 53 -7.53 -0.12 -7.96
N SER A 54 -8.68 0.42 -8.37
CA SER A 54 -9.01 1.82 -8.12
C SER A 54 -9.22 2.08 -6.61
N PRO A 55 -8.99 3.32 -6.13
CA PRO A 55 -9.29 3.68 -4.74
C PRO A 55 -10.71 3.33 -4.30
N SER A 56 -11.71 3.54 -5.15
CA SER A 56 -13.11 3.22 -4.84
C SER A 56 -13.34 1.72 -4.69
N THR A 57 -12.71 0.90 -5.52
CA THR A 57 -12.77 -0.57 -5.41
C THR A 57 -12.13 -1.04 -4.10
N MET A 58 -10.95 -0.50 -3.75
CA MET A 58 -10.26 -0.83 -2.52
C MET A 58 -11.07 -0.42 -1.28
N ALA A 59 -11.65 0.78 -1.30
CA ALA A 59 -12.54 1.25 -0.24
C ALA A 59 -13.77 0.35 -0.11
N GLY A 60 -14.37 -0.09 -1.22
CA GLY A 60 -15.48 -1.03 -1.22
C GLY A 60 -15.15 -2.34 -0.50
N GLN A 61 -13.94 -2.89 -0.69
CA GLN A 61 -13.48 -4.09 0.03
C GLN A 61 -13.44 -3.88 1.54
N VAL A 62 -12.97 -2.71 1.99
CA VAL A 62 -12.93 -2.36 3.41
C VAL A 62 -14.34 -2.21 3.96
N VAL A 63 -15.25 -1.55 3.24
CA VAL A 63 -16.65 -1.39 3.64
C VAL A 63 -17.33 -2.75 3.80
N SER A 64 -17.22 -3.63 2.80
CA SER A 64 -17.80 -4.98 2.90
C SER A 64 -17.26 -5.76 4.09
N TYR A 65 -15.95 -5.67 4.38
CA TYR A 65 -15.39 -6.30 5.58
C TYR A 65 -16.02 -5.74 6.87
N LEU A 66 -16.24 -4.43 6.95
CA LEU A 66 -16.85 -3.81 8.13
C LEU A 66 -18.33 -4.22 8.29
N GLU A 67 -19.07 -4.36 7.19
CA GLU A 67 -20.45 -4.89 7.18
C GLU A 67 -20.48 -6.34 7.67
N ASP A 68 -19.64 -7.21 7.10
CA ASP A 68 -19.56 -8.63 7.44
C ASP A 68 -19.19 -8.87 8.92
N LYS A 69 -18.39 -7.97 9.50
CA LYS A 69 -18.02 -8.00 10.92
C LYS A 69 -19.08 -7.36 11.84
N GLY A 70 -20.15 -6.80 11.28
CA GLY A 70 -21.21 -6.13 12.04
C GLY A 70 -20.80 -4.79 12.65
N PHE A 71 -19.73 -4.16 12.14
CA PHE A 71 -19.32 -2.83 12.60
C PHE A 71 -20.20 -1.71 12.03
N LEU A 72 -20.90 -1.99 10.93
CA LEU A 72 -21.86 -1.08 10.32
C LEU A 72 -23.27 -1.59 10.59
N HIS A 73 -24.01 -0.87 11.43
CA HIS A 73 -25.44 -1.07 11.62
C HIS A 73 -26.18 -0.01 10.81
N GLN A 74 -27.26 -0.40 10.13
CA GLN A 74 -28.29 0.54 9.68
C GLN A 74 -29.12 1.03 10.86
#